data_AF-A0A7J5YXB7-F1
#
_entry.id   AF-A0A7J5YXB7-F1
#
_cell.length_a   1.000
_cell.length_b   1.000
_cell.length_c   1.000
_cell.angle_alpha   90.00
_cell.angle_beta   90.00
_cell.angle_gamma   90.00
#
_symmetry.space_group_name_H-M   'P 1'
#
loop_
_entity.id
_entity.type
_entity.pdbx_description
1 polymer ?
#
loop_
_entity_poly.entity_id
_entity_poly.type
_entity_poly.pdbx_seq_one_letter_code
_entity_poly.pdbx_strand_id
1 'polypeptide(L)'
;MRHVVKHQRLRIRIQEHDVETPYGMLHVVIRGAPKGNKPAILTYHDVGLNHKLCFNSFFNNEDMQEITKHFVVCHVDAPGQQIGASQLPPGYQYPTMDQLAGMLPTVVQHFGCVL
;
A
#
# COMPACT_ATOMS: atom_id res chain seq x y z
N MET A 1 38.49 6.61 21.17
CA MET A 1 37.05 6.95 21.07
C MET A 1 36.48 6.22 19.87
N ARG A 2 35.75 5.12 20.08
CA ARG A 2 35.05 4.42 19.00
C ARG A 2 33.71 5.15 18.80
N HIS A 3 33.51 5.74 17.64
CA HIS A 3 32.22 6.31 17.24
C HIS A 3 31.19 5.19 17.22
N VAL A 4 30.32 5.16 18.23
CA VAL A 4 29.10 4.36 18.20
C VAL A 4 28.15 5.07 17.25
N VAL A 5 28.16 4.70 15.97
CA VAL A 5 27.06 5.03 15.06
C VAL A 5 25.86 4.26 15.59
N LYS A 6 25.00 4.94 16.36
CA LYS A 6 23.68 4.41 16.69
C LYS A 6 22.92 4.31 15.38
N HIS A 7 22.85 3.12 14.77
CA HIS A 7 21.81 2.79 13.82
C HIS A 7 20.48 2.81 14.55
N GLN A 8 19.94 4.01 14.76
CA GLN A 8 18.57 4.20 15.15
C GLN A 8 17.76 3.73 13.95
N ARG A 9 17.35 2.44 13.96
CA ARG A 9 16.34 1.92 13.04
C ARG A 9 15.13 2.84 13.18
N LEU A 10 14.96 3.78 12.24
CA LEU A 10 13.75 4.58 12.15
C LEU A 10 12.61 3.57 12.07
N ARG A 11 11.69 3.58 13.05
CA ARG A 11 10.50 2.76 12.98
C ARG A 11 9.73 3.22 11.75
N ILE A 12 9.66 2.36 10.73
CA ILE A 12 8.84 2.62 9.55
C ILE A 12 7.40 2.64 10.04
N ARG A 13 6.73 3.79 9.88
CA ARG A 13 5.32 3.93 10.22
C ARG A 13 4.51 3.10 9.22
N ILE A 14 3.62 2.27 9.72
CA ILE A 14 2.64 1.51 8.92
C ILE A 14 1.27 1.99 9.37
N GLN A 15 0.42 2.37 8.42
CA GLN A 15 -0.96 2.78 8.66
C GLN A 15 -1.85 2.03 7.70
N GLU A 16 -2.97 1.51 8.20
CA GLU A 16 -3.96 0.80 7.42
C GLU A 16 -5.22 1.66 7.35
N HIS A 17 -5.83 1.70 6.17
CA HIS A 17 -6.99 2.53 5.87
C HIS A 17 -7.94 1.75 4.98
N ASP A 18 -9.25 1.87 5.23
CA ASP A 18 -10.26 1.45 4.27
C ASP A 18 -10.79 2.70 3.57
N VAL A 19 -10.64 2.74 2.25
CA VAL A 19 -11.00 3.88 1.40
C VAL A 19 -12.26 3.55 0.62
N GLU A 20 -13.31 4.33 0.81
CA GLU A 20 -14.54 4.23 0.02
C GLU A 20 -14.30 4.76 -1.40
N THR A 21 -14.71 3.99 -2.41
CA THR A 21 -14.56 4.33 -3.83
C THR A 21 -15.88 4.09 -4.58
N PRO A 22 -16.02 4.56 -5.84
CA PRO A 22 -17.23 4.35 -6.63
C PRO A 22 -17.65 2.88 -6.82
N TYR A 23 -16.73 1.93 -6.65
CA TYR A 23 -16.97 0.50 -6.86
C TYR A 23 -16.74 -0.34 -5.60
N GLY A 24 -16.82 0.28 -4.42
CA GLY A 24 -16.67 -0.37 -3.12
C GLY A 24 -15.42 0.05 -2.35
N MET A 25 -15.18 -0.61 -1.22
CA MET A 25 -14.06 -0.32 -0.34
C MET A 25 -12.76 -0.93 -0.86
N LEU A 26 -11.65 -0.19 -0.75
CA LEU A 26 -10.30 -0.72 -0.88
C LEU A 26 -9.58 -0.65 0.46
N HIS A 27 -8.93 -1.75 0.83
CA HIS A 27 -7.98 -1.74 1.93
C HIS A 27 -6.63 -1.25 1.42
N VAL A 28 -6.06 -0.28 2.10
CA VAL A 28 -4.82 0.40 1.72
C VAL A 28 -3.86 0.43 2.89
N VAL A 29 -2.61 0.02 2.66
CA VAL A 29 -1.53 0.07 3.65
C VAL A 29 -0.49 1.08 3.22
N ILE A 30 -0.33 2.13 4.04
CA ILE A 30 0.66 3.17 3.87
C ILE A 30 1.89 2.84 4.71
N ARG A 31 3.04 2.66 4.06
CA ARG A 31 4.33 2.40 4.68
C ARG A 31 5.29 3.57 4.45
N GLY A 32 5.86 4.09 5.54
CA GLY A 32 6.78 5.22 5.52
C GLY A 32 6.14 6.52 6.00
N ALA A 33 6.81 7.64 5.73
CA ALA A 33 6.31 8.98 6.03
C ALA A 33 6.58 9.89 4.84
N PRO A 34 5.59 10.69 4.39
CA PRO A 34 5.79 11.64 3.30
C PRO A 34 6.96 12.57 3.63
N LYS A 35 7.89 12.72 2.69
CA LYS A 35 9.04 13.62 2.83
C LYS A 35 9.04 14.61 1.67
N GLY A 36 8.62 15.84 1.96
CA GLY A 36 8.52 16.90 0.95
C GLY A 36 7.44 16.56 -0.08
N ASN A 37 7.69 16.91 -1.33
CA ASN A 37 6.74 16.77 -2.44
C ASN A 37 7.05 15.57 -3.35
N LYS A 38 7.63 14.51 -2.79
CA LYS A 38 7.96 13.29 -3.54
C LYS A 38 6.69 12.46 -3.78
N PRO A 39 6.57 11.76 -4.92
CA PRO A 39 5.42 10.91 -5.20
C PRO A 39 5.49 9.57 -4.45
N ALA A 40 4.33 8.96 -4.26
CA ALA A 40 4.22 7.61 -3.72
C ALA A 40 4.65 6.54 -4.73
N ILE A 41 5.16 5.43 -4.20
CA ILE A 41 5.18 4.16 -4.90
C ILE A 41 3.85 3.46 -4.63
N LEU A 42 2.96 3.42 -5.62
CA LEU A 42 1.71 2.66 -5.53
C LEU A 42 1.91 1.24 -6.03
N THR A 43 1.39 0.26 -5.31
CA THR A 43 1.45 -1.15 -5.71
C THR A 43 0.06 -1.76 -5.78
N TYR A 44 -0.17 -2.61 -6.78
CA TYR A 44 -1.36 -3.42 -6.93
C TYR A 44 -0.94 -4.86 -7.21
N HIS A 45 -1.44 -5.81 -6.43
CA HIS A 45 -0.95 -7.20 -6.46
C HIS A 45 -1.60 -8.04 -7.57
N ASP A 46 -1.02 -9.22 -7.82
CA ASP A 46 -1.58 -10.20 -8.76
C ASP A 46 -2.67 -11.09 -8.12
N VAL A 47 -3.40 -11.83 -8.94
CA VAL A 47 -4.48 -12.74 -8.54
C VAL A 47 -3.95 -13.85 -7.61
N GLY A 48 -4.70 -14.15 -6.55
CA GLY A 48 -4.34 -15.17 -5.55
C GLY A 48 -3.31 -14.71 -4.52
N LEU A 49 -2.87 -13.45 -4.61
CA LEU A 49 -1.98 -12.80 -3.65
C LEU A 49 -2.69 -11.62 -2.97
N ASN A 50 -1.97 -10.99 -2.05
CA ASN A 50 -2.24 -9.67 -1.50
C ASN A 50 -0.92 -8.90 -1.44
N HIS A 51 -0.93 -7.66 -0.95
CA HIS A 51 0.28 -6.85 -0.89
C HIS A 51 1.42 -7.52 -0.12
N LYS A 52 1.13 -8.26 0.96
CA LYS A 52 2.17 -8.93 1.76
C LYS A 52 2.83 -10.03 0.96
N LEU A 53 2.05 -10.90 0.34
CA LEU A 53 2.58 -12.03 -0.44
C LEU A 53 3.27 -11.56 -1.72
N CYS A 54 2.74 -10.54 -2.38
CA CYS A 54 3.26 -10.04 -3.64
C CYS A 54 4.52 -9.16 -3.47
N PHE A 55 4.58 -8.34 -2.40
CA PHE A 55 5.57 -7.26 -2.35
C PHE A 55 6.44 -7.20 -1.10
N ASN A 56 6.08 -7.83 0.03
CA ASN A 56 6.90 -7.70 1.25
C ASN A 56 8.31 -8.21 1.06
N SER A 57 8.51 -9.31 0.33
CA SER A 57 9.86 -9.84 0.07
C SER A 57 10.72 -8.78 -0.65
N PHE A 58 10.15 -8.16 -1.68
CA PHE A 58 10.82 -7.12 -2.47
C PHE A 58 11.11 -5.86 -1.64
N PHE A 59 10.13 -5.28 -0.94
CA PHE A 59 10.33 -4.06 -0.16
C PHE A 59 11.05 -4.26 1.18
N ASN A 60 11.33 -5.50 1.58
CA ASN A 60 12.18 -5.79 2.75
C ASN A 60 13.60 -6.16 2.34
N ASN A 61 13.89 -6.34 1.05
CA ASN A 61 15.26 -6.46 0.56
C ASN A 61 16.06 -5.19 0.92
N GLU A 62 17.32 -5.37 1.35
CA GLU A 62 18.17 -4.28 1.85
C GLU A 62 18.38 -3.16 0.82
N ASP A 63 18.54 -3.51 -0.47
CA ASP A 63 18.73 -2.53 -1.53
C ASP A 63 17.46 -1.69 -1.75
N MET A 64 16.29 -2.32 -1.64
CA MET A 64 15.01 -1.62 -1.73
C MET A 64 14.71 -0.75 -0.51
N GLN A 65 15.24 -1.08 0.67
CA GLN A 65 15.11 -0.21 1.85
C GLN A 65 15.83 1.13 1.65
N GLU A 66 16.96 1.15 0.94
CA GLU A 66 17.68 2.37 0.59
C GLU A 66 16.90 3.29 -0.36
N ILE A 67 16.03 2.71 -1.21
CA ILE A 67 15.11 3.47 -2.06
C ILE A 67 13.93 3.96 -1.21
N THR A 68 13.26 3.05 -0.51
CA THR A 68 12.00 3.33 0.21
C THR A 68 12.15 4.21 1.45
N LYS A 69 13.36 4.47 1.94
CA LYS A 69 13.58 5.52 2.96
C LYS A 69 13.22 6.94 2.48
N HIS A 70 13.09 7.12 1.17
CA HIS A 70 12.83 8.39 0.50
C HIS A 70 11.41 8.54 -0.03
N PHE A 71 10.64 7.46 -0.09
CA PHE A 71 9.31 7.43 -0.68
C PHE A 71 8.31 6.85 0.31
N VAL A 72 7.05 7.24 0.17
CA VAL A 72 5.96 6.48 0.79
C VAL A 72 5.56 5.36 -0.15
N VAL A 73 5.27 4.20 0.42
CA VAL A 73 4.72 3.07 -0.33
C VAL A 73 3.25 2.93 0.03
N CYS A 74 2.40 2.96 -0.98
CA CYS A 74 0.95 2.78 -0.89
C CYS A 74 0.59 1.42 -1.47
N HIS A 75 0.33 0.46 -0.60
CA HIS A 75 -0.10 -0.87 -0.98
C HIS A 75 -1.62 -0.92 -1.05
N VAL A 76 -2.18 -1.25 -2.22
CA VAL A 76 -3.61 -1.45 -2.40
C VAL A 76 -3.88 -2.96 -2.46
N ASP A 77 -4.77 -3.44 -1.59
CA ASP A 77 -5.36 -4.76 -1.72
C ASP A 77 -6.66 -4.67 -2.51
N ALA A 78 -6.81 -5.55 -3.51
CA ALA A 78 -8.05 -5.66 -4.27
C ALA A 78 -9.22 -6.07 -3.35
N PRO A 79 -10.49 -5.75 -3.70
CA PRO A 79 -11.63 -6.03 -2.84
C PRO A 79 -11.69 -7.47 -2.34
N GLY A 80 -11.70 -7.66 -1.01
CA GLY A 80 -11.77 -8.98 -0.39
C GLY A 80 -10.47 -9.79 -0.43
N GLN A 81 -9.36 -9.22 -0.91
CA GLN A 81 -8.04 -9.88 -0.93
C GLN A 81 -7.16 -9.49 0.25
N GLN A 82 -7.55 -8.50 1.05
CA GLN A 82 -6.84 -8.15 2.27
C GLN A 82 -6.89 -9.29 3.30
N ILE A 83 -5.92 -9.30 4.20
CA ILE A 83 -5.81 -10.35 5.22
C ILE A 83 -7.01 -10.30 6.16
N GLY A 84 -7.67 -11.43 6.35
CA GLY A 84 -8.84 -11.53 7.22
C GLY A 84 -10.10 -10.91 6.63
N ALA A 85 -10.13 -10.64 5.31
CA ALA A 85 -11.34 -10.22 4.62
C ALA A 85 -12.48 -11.22 4.85
N SER A 86 -13.69 -10.68 5.09
CA SER A 86 -14.90 -11.50 5.12
C SER A 86 -15.21 -12.04 3.72
N GLN A 87 -15.88 -13.20 3.65
CA GLN A 87 -16.39 -13.69 2.36
C GLN A 87 -17.37 -12.68 1.78
N LEU A 88 -17.22 -12.43 0.47
CA LEU A 88 -18.17 -11.60 -0.27
C LEU A 88 -19.55 -12.28 -0.29
N PRO A 89 -20.65 -11.51 -0.22
CA PRO A 89 -21.98 -12.08 -0.17
C PRO A 89 -22.34 -12.81 -1.49
N PRO A 90 -23.23 -13.81 -1.45
CA PRO A 90 -23.73 -14.45 -2.66
C PRO A 90 -24.33 -13.43 -3.64
N GLY A 91 -23.98 -13.53 -4.92
CA GLY A 91 -24.45 -12.61 -5.96
C GLY A 91 -23.73 -11.26 -6.00
N TYR A 92 -22.67 -11.07 -5.19
CA TYR A 92 -21.83 -9.87 -5.29
C TYR A 92 -21.23 -9.74 -6.69
N GLN A 93 -21.46 -8.59 -7.32
CA GLN A 93 -20.84 -8.25 -8.59
C GLN A 93 -19.44 -7.71 -8.32
N TYR A 94 -18.45 -8.58 -8.52
CA TYR A 94 -17.06 -8.17 -8.39
C TYR A 94 -16.70 -7.12 -9.45
N PRO A 95 -15.95 -6.05 -9.11
CA PRO A 95 -15.59 -5.03 -10.08
C PRO A 95 -14.81 -5.61 -11.27
N THR A 96 -15.13 -5.15 -12.47
CA THR A 96 -14.36 -5.44 -13.68
C THR A 96 -12.96 -4.81 -13.59
N MET A 97 -12.02 -5.21 -14.45
CA MET A 97 -10.67 -4.63 -14.46
C MET A 97 -10.68 -3.11 -14.68
N ASP A 98 -11.53 -2.61 -15.58
CA ASP A 98 -11.69 -1.17 -15.82
C ASP A 98 -12.22 -0.45 -14.58
N GLN A 99 -13.15 -1.09 -13.85
CA GLN A 99 -13.67 -0.55 -12.60
C GLN A 99 -12.61 -0.57 -11.50
N LEU A 100 -11.86 -1.67 -11.34
CA LEU A 100 -10.74 -1.77 -10.38
C LEU A 100 -9.71 -0.66 -10.62
N ALA A 101 -9.33 -0.42 -11.88
CA ALA A 101 -8.45 0.69 -12.24
C ALA A 101 -9.09 2.05 -11.90
N GLY A 102 -10.39 2.19 -12.16
CA GLY A 102 -11.18 3.39 -11.83
C GLY A 102 -11.32 3.69 -10.33
N MET A 103 -11.00 2.75 -9.44
CA MET A 103 -10.98 2.99 -7.99
C MET A 103 -9.71 3.75 -7.54
N LEU A 104 -8.59 3.57 -8.25
CA LEU A 104 -7.27 4.09 -7.86
C LEU A 104 -7.18 5.62 -7.76
N PRO A 105 -7.81 6.42 -8.66
CA PRO A 105 -7.83 7.87 -8.51
C PRO A 105 -8.41 8.33 -7.17
N THR A 106 -9.41 7.62 -6.63
CA THR A 106 -10.01 7.95 -5.33
C THR A 106 -9.01 7.73 -4.19
N VAL A 107 -8.23 6.65 -4.27
CA VAL A 107 -7.15 6.38 -3.30
C VAL A 107 -6.10 7.48 -3.34
N VAL A 108 -5.64 7.86 -4.53
CA VAL A 108 -4.66 8.95 -4.69
C VAL A 108 -5.21 10.28 -4.17
N GLN A 109 -6.47 10.60 -4.45
CA GLN A 109 -7.12 11.81 -3.97
C GLN A 109 -7.30 11.81 -2.44
N HIS A 110 -7.66 10.67 -1.85
CA HIS A 110 -7.90 10.53 -0.41
C HIS A 110 -6.68 10.91 0.44
N PHE A 111 -5.49 10.50 0.00
CA PHE A 111 -4.24 10.82 0.71
C PHE A 111 -3.61 12.14 0.25
N GLY A 112 -4.25 12.85 -0.68
CA GLY A 112 -3.66 13.97 -1.42
C GLY A 112 -2.60 13.49 -2.40
N CYS A 113 -2.42 14.18 -3.52
CA CYS A 113 -1.41 13.85 -4.56
C CYS A 113 0.07 13.86 -4.08
N VAL A 114 0.30 13.83 -2.77
CA VAL A 114 1.57 13.84 -2.06
C VAL A 114 1.49 12.83 -0.89
N LEU A 115 1.32 11.55 -1.23
CA LEU A 115 2.09 10.51 -0.56
C LEU A 115 3.52 10.58 -1.11
#